data_AF-A0A2X3M6Z6-F1
#
_entry.id   AF-A0A2X3M6Z6-F1
#
_cell.length_a   1.000
_cell.length_b   1.000
_cell.length_c   1.000
_cell.angle_alpha   90.00
_cell.angle_beta   90.00
_cell.angle_gamma   90.00
#
_symmetry.space_group_name_H-M   'P 1'
#
loop_
_entity.id
_entity.type
_entity.pdbx_description
1 polymer ?
#
loop_
_entity_poly.entity_id
_entity_poly.type
_entity_poly.pdbx_seq_one_letter_code
_entity_poly.pdbx_strand_id
1 'polypeptide(L)'
;MTENTLQLAIISRIKLYYRPAKLALPPDQAAEKLRFRRSANSLTLINPTPYYLTVTELNAGTRVLENALVPPMAKARLNCLLMQEAILLTEQ
;
A
#
# COMPACT_ATOMS: atom_id res chain seq x y z
N MET A 1 -50.84 3.62 12.16
CA MET A 1 -50.00 3.34 10.98
C MET A 1 -48.58 3.26 11.48
N THR A 2 -47.88 2.15 11.24
CA THR A 2 -46.50 1.93 11.71
C THR A 2 -45.54 2.60 10.75
N GLU A 3 -44.90 3.67 11.22
CA GLU A 3 -43.88 4.41 10.49
C GLU A 3 -42.58 3.58 10.44
N ASN A 4 -42.11 3.29 9.22
CA ASN A 4 -40.82 2.64 9.01
C ASN A 4 -39.73 3.70 9.11
N THR A 5 -38.88 3.62 10.14
CA THR A 5 -37.76 4.55 10.33
C THR A 5 -36.43 3.84 10.14
N LEU A 6 -35.51 4.50 9.43
CA LEU A 6 -34.13 4.06 9.27
C LEU A 6 -33.25 4.91 10.18
N GLN A 7 -32.56 4.26 11.11
CA GLN A 7 -31.54 4.90 11.94
C GLN A 7 -30.15 4.48 11.45
N LEU A 8 -29.26 5.46 11.32
CA LEU A 8 -27.87 5.26 10.93
C LEU A 8 -26.96 5.62 12.10
N ALA A 9 -26.01 4.74 12.42
CA ALA A 9 -24.94 5.01 13.35
C ALA A 9 -23.61 4.97 12.59
N ILE A 10 -22.80 6.03 12.75
CA ILE A 10 -21.51 6.15 12.09
C ILE A 10 -20.43 5.78 13.09
N ILE A 11 -19.56 4.83 12.72
CA ILE A 11 -18.42 4.42 13.53
C ILE A 11 -17.13 4.76 12.79
N SER A 12 -16.38 5.71 13.32
CA SER A 12 -15.05 6.06 12.81
C SER A 12 -14.01 5.06 13.30
N ARG A 13 -13.15 4.57 12.40
CA ARG A 13 -12.03 3.69 12.74
C ARG A 13 -10.72 4.39 12.36
N ILE A 14 -9.93 4.75 13.38
CA ILE A 14 -8.64 5.41 13.20
C ILE A 14 -7.50 4.46 13.57
N LYS A 15 -6.34 4.61 12.93
CA LYS A 15 -5.13 3.84 13.22
C LYS A 15 -4.41 4.47 14.43
N LEU A 16 -4.11 3.66 15.44
CA LEU A 16 -3.30 4.05 16.60
C LEU A 16 -2.03 3.19 16.63
N TYR A 17 -0.86 3.81 16.58
CA TYR A 17 0.43 3.13 16.61
C TYR A 17 1.25 3.56 17.81
N TYR A 18 1.74 2.59 18.58
CA TYR A 18 2.71 2.83 19.63
C TYR A 18 4.11 3.02 19.03
N ARG A 19 4.82 4.07 19.47
CA ARG A 19 6.19 4.36 19.04
C ARG A 19 7.13 4.30 20.26
N PRO A 20 7.97 3.25 20.37
CA PRO A 20 9.01 3.21 21.39
C PRO A 20 9.93 4.43 21.30
N ALA A 21 10.43 4.90 22.44
CA ALA A 21 11.46 5.92 22.48
C ALA A 21 12.80 5.38 21.92
N LYS A 22 13.68 6.29 21.47
CA LYS A 22 15.06 5.99 21.03
C LYS A 22 15.16 5.10 19.77
N LEU A 23 14.24 5.24 18.82
CA LEU A 23 14.45 4.67 17.49
C LEU A 23 15.59 5.41 16.78
N ALA A 24 16.54 4.66 16.21
CA ALA A 24 17.72 5.22 15.54
C ALA A 24 17.37 5.98 14.26
N LEU A 25 16.26 5.62 13.61
CA LEU A 25 15.79 6.26 12.39
C LEU A 25 14.74 7.31 12.74
N PRO A 26 14.83 8.56 12.24
CA PRO A 26 13.74 9.52 12.35
C PRO A 26 12.57 9.12 11.41
N PRO A 27 11.32 9.45 11.77
CA PRO A 27 10.14 9.03 11.01
C PRO A 27 10.10 9.59 9.59
N ASP A 28 10.62 10.79 9.38
CA ASP A 28 10.55 11.50 8.09
C ASP A 28 11.39 10.79 7.00
N GLN A 29 12.43 10.06 7.42
CA GLN A 29 13.29 9.28 6.52
C GLN A 29 12.74 7.88 6.23
N ALA A 30 11.64 7.47 6.86
CA ALA A 30 11.13 6.11 6.75
C ALA A 30 10.57 5.81 5.35
N ALA A 31 9.86 6.79 4.76
CA ALA A 31 9.25 6.63 3.45
C ALA A 31 10.29 6.38 2.34
N GLU A 32 11.41 7.11 2.37
CA GLU A 32 12.50 6.98 1.39
C GLU A 32 13.22 5.61 1.47
N LYS A 33 13.18 4.96 2.63
CA LYS A 33 13.80 3.64 2.83
C LYS A 33 12.93 2.47 2.37
N LEU A 34 11.71 2.72 1.93
CA LEU A 34 10.86 1.70 1.32
C LEU A 34 11.55 1.14 0.05
N ARG A 35 11.50 -0.18 -0.12
CA ARG A 35 12.07 -0.85 -1.29
C ARG A 35 10.99 -1.63 -2.01
N PHE A 36 11.13 -1.72 -3.33
CA PHE A 36 10.18 -2.42 -4.19
C PHE A 36 10.89 -3.56 -4.89
N ARG A 37 10.25 -4.74 -4.91
CA ARG A 37 10.70 -5.89 -5.69
C ARG A 37 9.53 -6.37 -6.54
N ARG A 38 9.67 -6.23 -7.85
CA ARG A 38 8.68 -6.73 -8.80
C ARG A 38 8.98 -8.19 -9.16
N SER A 39 7.94 -8.99 -9.36
CA SER A 39 8.04 -10.38 -9.82
C SER A 39 6.82 -10.73 -10.65
N ALA A 40 7.00 -10.91 -11.96
CA ALA A 40 5.96 -11.17 -12.96
C ALA A 40 4.68 -10.34 -12.73
N ASN A 41 3.70 -10.94 -12.05
CA ASN A 41 2.36 -10.41 -11.80
C ASN A 41 2.18 -9.81 -10.40
N SER A 42 3.27 -9.57 -9.67
CA SER A 42 3.24 -9.11 -8.28
C SER A 42 4.29 -8.04 -8.01
N LEU A 43 3.96 -7.14 -7.08
CA LEU A 43 4.86 -6.14 -6.53
C LEU A 43 4.98 -6.38 -5.02
N THR A 44 6.21 -6.65 -4.57
CA THR A 44 6.52 -6.77 -3.14
C THR A 44 7.08 -5.46 -2.63
N LEU A 45 6.41 -4.85 -1.66
CA LEU A 45 6.89 -3.71 -0.90
C LEU A 45 7.65 -4.24 0.31
N ILE A 46 8.85 -3.74 0.54
CA ILE A 46 9.76 -4.17 1.59
C ILE A 46 10.06 -2.97 2.47
N ASN A 47 9.67 -3.05 3.74
CA ASN A 47 9.86 -2.00 4.71
C ASN A 47 10.98 -2.39 5.70
N PRO A 48 12.22 -1.89 5.52
CA PRO A 48 13.31 -2.14 6.46
C PRO A 48 13.29 -1.19 7.68
N THR A 49 12.22 -0.39 7.87
CA THR A 49 12.16 0.63 8.91
C THR A 49 11.32 0.17 10.10
N PRO A 50 11.51 0.76 11.30
CA PRO A 50 10.71 0.44 12.49
C PRO A 50 9.32 1.12 12.49
N TYR A 51 8.83 1.60 11.34
CA TYR A 51 7.57 2.35 11.23
C TYR A 51 6.55 1.62 10.37
N TYR A 52 5.27 1.75 10.71
CA TYR A 52 4.19 1.34 9.81
C TYR A 52 4.10 2.34 8.65
N LEU A 53 4.22 1.86 7.42
CA LEU A 53 4.13 2.70 6.23
C LEU A 53 2.80 2.45 5.52
N THR A 54 1.96 3.47 5.46
CA THR A 54 0.75 3.45 4.63
C THR A 54 1.12 3.99 3.26
N VAL A 55 1.07 3.13 2.25
CA VAL A 55 1.37 3.48 0.86
C VAL A 55 0.06 3.65 0.13
N THR A 56 -0.16 4.86 -0.36
CA THR A 56 -1.33 5.26 -1.14
C THR A 56 -0.87 5.78 -2.50
N GLU A 57 -1.79 5.83 -3.47
CA GLU A 57 -1.52 6.40 -4.80
C GLU A 57 -0.32 5.73 -5.51
N LEU A 58 -0.20 4.42 -5.33
CA LEU A 58 0.90 3.66 -5.91
C LEU A 58 0.62 3.41 -7.39
N ASN A 59 1.51 3.89 -8.26
CA ASN A 59 1.38 3.72 -9.70
C ASN A 59 2.50 2.85 -10.27
N ALA A 60 2.13 1.89 -11.11
CA ALA A 60 3.06 1.11 -11.93
C ALA A 60 2.86 1.52 -13.40
N GLY A 61 3.58 2.58 -13.82
CA GLY A 61 3.33 3.22 -15.11
C GLY A 61 1.97 3.91 -15.12
N THR A 62 1.08 3.49 -16.02
CA THR A 62 -0.30 4.00 -16.14
C THR A 62 -1.31 3.29 -15.24
N ARG A 63 -0.91 2.21 -14.55
CA ARG A 63 -1.83 1.43 -13.69
C ARG A 63 -1.71 1.84 -12.24
N VAL A 64 -2.85 2.22 -11.66
CA VAL A 64 -3.00 2.43 -10.22
C VAL A 64 -3.09 1.08 -9.52
N LEU A 65 -2.30 0.89 -8.46
CA LEU A 65 -2.28 -0.30 -7.62
C LEU A 65 -3.05 -0.04 -6.31
N GLU A 66 -3.44 -1.12 -5.64
CA GLU A 66 -4.11 -1.06 -4.35
C GLU A 66 -3.25 -0.41 -3.27
N ASN A 67 -3.91 0.30 -2.35
CA ASN A 67 -3.26 0.85 -1.17
C ASN A 67 -2.74 -0.29 -0.28
N ALA A 68 -1.57 -0.09 0.31
CA ALA A 68 -0.93 -1.08 1.17
C ALA A 68 -0.57 -0.49 2.53
N LEU A 69 -0.75 -1.28 3.59
CA LEU A 69 -0.10 -1.03 4.86
C LEU A 69 1.07 -2.01 5.00
N VAL A 70 2.29 -1.49 5.06
CA VAL A 70 3.50 -2.30 5.22
C VAL A 70 3.96 -2.23 6.68
N PRO A 71 3.94 -3.34 7.43
CA PRO A 71 4.39 -3.34 8.82
C PRO A 71 5.91 -3.09 8.94
N PRO A 72 6.39 -2.67 10.13
CA PRO A 72 7.81 -2.55 10.42
C PRO A 72 8.57 -3.84 10.14
N MET A 73 9.76 -3.74 9.55
CA MET A 73 10.65 -4.89 9.25
C MET A 73 10.01 -6.01 8.41
N ALA A 74 8.92 -5.71 7.71
CA ALA A 74 8.10 -6.71 7.01
C ALA A 74 7.93 -6.36 5.54
N LYS A 75 7.21 -7.23 4.83
CA LYS A 75 6.91 -7.10 3.41
C LYS A 75 5.40 -7.17 3.19
N ALA A 76 4.90 -6.39 2.25
CA ALA A 76 3.53 -6.51 1.73
C ALA A 76 3.60 -6.91 0.26
N ARG A 77 2.67 -7.73 -0.21
CA ARG A 77 2.58 -8.15 -1.61
C ARG A 77 1.28 -7.61 -2.19
N LEU A 78 1.40 -7.00 -3.37
CA LEU A 78 0.31 -6.51 -4.18
C LEU A 78 0.29 -7.24 -5.50
N ASN A 79 -0.89 -7.43 -6.06
CA ASN A 79 -1.03 -7.87 -7.43
C ASN A 79 -0.65 -6.71 -8.35
N CYS A 80 0.23 -6.98 -9.31
CA CYS A 80 0.71 -6.02 -10.30
C CYS A 80 0.71 -6.72 -11.66
N LEU A 81 -0.49 -6.84 -12.22
CA LEU A 81 -0.69 -7.28 -13.59
C LEU A 81 -0.39 -6.07 -14.47
N LEU A 82 0.78 -6.01 -15.09
CA LEU A 82 0.96 -5.16 -16.28
C LEU A 82 0.59 -6.04 -17.46
N MET A 83 -0.46 -5.70 -18.22
CA MET A 83 -0.64 -6.29 -19.54
C MET A 83 0.60 -5.98 -20.36
N GLN A 84 1.11 -6.98 -21.06
CA GLN A 84 2.05 -6.82 -22.15
C GLN A 84 1.32 -6.12 -23.30
N GLU A 85 1.20 -4.80 -23.25
CA GLU A 85 0.81 -4.01 -24.41
C GLU A 85 2.09 -3.55 -25.14
N ALA A 86 2.80 -4.51 -25.76
CA ALA A 86 3.90 -4.20 -26.69
C ALA A 86 4.42 -5.39 -27.56
N ILE A 87 3.65 -6.46 -27.84
CA ILE A 87 4.14 -7.55 -28.72
C ILE A 87 3.11 -7.93 -29.81
N LEU A 88 2.37 -6.97 -30.37
CA LEU A 88 1.50 -7.24 -31.53
C LEU A 88 1.59 -6.20 -32.66
N LEU A 89 2.66 -5.39 -32.68
CA LEU A 89 2.91 -4.44 -33.78
C LEU A 89 4.39 -4.40 -34.17
N THR A 90 4.94 -5.55 -34.59
CA THR A 90 6.02 -5.62 -35.60
C THR A 90 6.31 -7.08 -35.88
N GLU A 91 5.73 -7.58 -36.97
CA GLU A 91 6.36 -8.48 -37.95
C GLU A 91 5.35 -8.63 -39.11
N GLN A 92 5.31 -7.58 -39.93
CA GLN A 92 5.31 -7.75 -41.39
C GLN A 92 6.76 -7.75 -41.85
#